data_AF-A0A929EV31-F1
#
_entry.id   AF-A0A929EV31-F1
#
_cell.length_a   1.000
_cell.length_b   1.000
_cell.length_c   1.000
_cell.angle_alpha   90.00
_cell.angle_beta   90.00
_cell.angle_gamma   90.00
#
_symmetry.space_group_name_H-M   'P 1'
#
loop_
_entity.id
_entity.type
_entity.pdbx_description
1 polymer ?
#
loop_
_entity_poly.entity_id
_entity_poly.type
_entity_poly.pdbx_seq_one_letter_code
_entity_poly.pdbx_strand_id
1 'polypeptide(L)'
;MTKICVSVMVERPDQVLETMTRAKDMGANLLEWRLDVTREPEVESVLRQAPLPVIATVRSLDHGGHFDGSKEEQLRLLLRAAAGGSSYVDWEFRREEDLPDELA
;
A
#
# COMPACT_ATOMS: atom_id res chain seq x y z
N MET A 1 19.94 12.68 -0.29
CA MET A 1 18.96 13.25 -1.24
C MET A 1 17.57 12.82 -0.80
N THR A 2 16.62 13.76 -0.75
CA THR A 2 15.21 13.49 -0.44
C THR A 2 14.56 12.67 -1.56
N LYS A 3 13.65 11.76 -1.20
CA LYS A 3 12.86 10.95 -2.14
C LYS A 3 11.45 11.54 -2.26
N ILE A 4 10.88 11.49 -3.46
CA ILE A 4 9.48 11.85 -3.72
C ILE A 4 8.65 10.57 -3.80
N CYS A 5 7.61 10.48 -2.96
CA CYS A 5 6.62 9.40 -2.98
C CYS A 5 5.31 9.92 -3.58
N VAL A 6 4.69 9.14 -4.46
CA VAL A 6 3.39 9.47 -5.05
C VAL A 6 2.34 8.43 -4.64
N SER A 7 1.24 8.91 -4.07
CA SER A 7 0.09 8.08 -3.72
C SER A 7 -0.69 7.64 -4.95
N VAL A 8 -0.89 6.33 -5.08
CA VAL A 8 -1.66 5.65 -6.11
C VAL A 8 -3.01 5.28 -5.51
N MET A 9 -3.99 6.17 -5.71
CA MET A 9 -5.38 6.04 -5.23
C MET A 9 -6.30 5.75 -6.41
N VAL A 10 -6.43 4.47 -6.77
CA VAL A 10 -7.32 4.04 -7.85
C VAL A 10 -8.25 2.94 -7.37
N GLU A 11 -9.54 3.06 -7.71
CA GLU A 11 -10.55 2.07 -7.31
C GLU A 11 -10.47 0.78 -8.14
N ARG A 12 -10.12 0.91 -9.42
CA ARG A 12 -10.10 -0.23 -10.35
C ARG A 12 -8.73 -0.91 -10.38
N PRO A 13 -8.63 -2.23 -10.15
CA PRO A 13 -7.36 -2.97 -10.19
C PRO A 13 -6.59 -2.82 -11.49
N ASP A 14 -7.28 -2.79 -12.63
CA ASP A 14 -6.66 -2.73 -13.95
C ASP A 14 -5.99 -1.38 -14.26
N GLN A 15 -6.27 -0.34 -13.47
CA GLN A 15 -5.67 0.99 -13.61
C GLN A 15 -4.45 1.22 -12.71
N VAL A 16 -4.16 0.30 -11.78
CA VAL A 16 -3.09 0.46 -10.77
C VAL A 16 -1.72 0.56 -11.44
N LEU A 17 -1.37 -0.42 -12.29
CA LEU A 17 -0.05 -0.47 -12.93
C LEU A 17 0.18 0.68 -13.91
N GLU A 18 -0.86 1.09 -14.65
CA GLU A 18 -0.79 2.26 -15.53
C GLU A 18 -0.50 3.53 -14.72
N THR A 19 -1.20 3.72 -13.59
CA THR A 19 -1.02 4.89 -12.72
C THR A 19 0.36 4.89 -12.07
N MET A 20 0.84 3.74 -11.60
CA MET A 20 2.20 3.57 -11.06
C MET A 20 3.27 3.91 -12.11
N THR A 21 3.10 3.45 -13.35
CA THR A 21 4.02 3.71 -14.46
C THR A 21 4.06 5.20 -14.79
N ARG A 22 2.89 5.84 -14.89
CA ARG A 22 2.80 7.29 -15.09
C ARG A 22 3.49 8.07 -13.98
N ALA A 23 3.31 7.68 -12.71
CA ALA A 23 3.97 8.34 -11.59
C ALA A 23 5.50 8.24 -11.67
N LYS A 24 6.03 7.07 -12.06
CA LYS A 24 7.46 6.89 -12.34
C LYS A 24 7.93 7.82 -13.46
N ASP A 25 7.22 7.85 -14.58
CA ASP A 25 7.59 8.65 -15.75
C ASP A 25 7.56 10.17 -15.45
N MET A 26 6.74 10.58 -14.48
CA MET A 26 6.70 11.95 -13.95
C MET A 26 7.80 12.25 -12.90
N GLY A 27 8.65 11.28 -12.57
CA GLY A 27 9.82 11.47 -11.71
C GLY A 27 9.67 11.00 -10.25
N ALA A 28 8.64 10.23 -9.92
CA ALA A 28 8.52 9.63 -8.59
C ALA A 28 9.71 8.71 -8.28
N ASN A 29 10.06 8.60 -7.00
CA ASN A 29 11.08 7.66 -6.53
C ASN A 29 10.49 6.46 -5.78
N LEU A 30 9.32 6.66 -5.18
CA LEU A 30 8.56 5.69 -4.42
C LEU A 30 7.09 5.80 -4.82
N LEU A 31 6.37 4.70 -4.68
CA LEU A 31 4.94 4.65 -4.88
C LEU A 31 4.28 4.28 -3.55
N GLU A 32 3.25 4.99 -3.15
CA GLU A 32 2.38 4.54 -2.06
C GLU A 32 1.13 3.94 -2.69
N TRP A 33 0.95 2.62 -2.61
CA TRP A 33 -0.28 1.99 -3.06
C TRP A 33 -1.31 2.00 -1.94
N ARG A 34 -2.34 2.85 -2.10
CA ARG A 34 -3.50 2.93 -1.20
C ARG A 34 -4.46 1.77 -1.48
N LEU A 35 -4.12 0.61 -0.92
CA LEU A 35 -4.87 -0.64 -1.02
C LEU A 35 -6.28 -0.52 -0.46
N ASP A 36 -6.51 0.41 0.49
CA ASP A 36 -7.84 0.71 1.02
C ASP A 36 -8.79 1.36 0.00
N VAL A 37 -8.28 1.85 -1.13
CA VAL A 37 -9.10 2.43 -2.22
C VAL A 37 -9.39 1.42 -3.32
N THR A 38 -8.46 0.51 -3.62
CA THR A 38 -8.57 -0.44 -4.73
C THR A 38 -9.52 -1.59 -4.37
N ARG A 39 -10.54 -1.82 -5.19
CA ARG A 39 -11.50 -2.92 -5.00
C ARG A 39 -10.86 -4.24 -5.38
N GLU A 40 -10.96 -5.26 -4.53
CA GLU A 40 -10.47 -6.63 -4.81
C GLU A 40 -9.05 -6.66 -5.44
N PRO A 41 -8.03 -6.08 -4.78
CA PRO A 41 -6.71 -5.93 -5.39
C PRO A 41 -6.02 -7.29 -5.61
N GLU A 42 -5.48 -7.48 -6.82
CA GLU A 42 -4.54 -8.55 -7.14
C GLU A 42 -3.12 -8.20 -6.64
N VAL A 43 -2.99 -8.07 -5.33
CA VAL A 43 -1.82 -7.50 -4.62
C VAL A 43 -0.48 -8.03 -5.17
N GLU A 44 -0.29 -9.34 -5.20
CA GLU A 44 0.98 -9.95 -5.59
C GLU A 44 1.27 -9.79 -7.09
N SER A 45 0.23 -9.82 -7.93
CA SER A 45 0.35 -9.63 -9.38
C SER A 45 0.83 -8.22 -9.70
N VAL A 46 0.24 -7.22 -9.06
CA VAL A 46 0.61 -5.81 -9.22
C VAL A 46 2.00 -5.55 -8.66
N LEU A 47 2.31 -6.00 -7.43
CA LEU A 47 3.61 -5.72 -6.80
C LEU A 47 4.80 -6.29 -7.59
N ARG A 48 4.67 -7.49 -8.17
CA ARG A 48 5.70 -8.08 -9.05
C ARG A 48 5.99 -7.25 -10.30
N GLN A 49 5.02 -6.45 -10.75
CA GLN A 49 5.10 -5.62 -11.94
C GLN A 49 5.32 -4.13 -11.60
N ALA A 50 5.35 -3.77 -10.32
CA ALA A 50 5.48 -2.40 -9.89
C ALA A 50 6.80 -1.80 -10.40
N PRO A 51 6.77 -0.61 -11.03
CA PRO A 51 7.92 -0.08 -11.74
C PRO A 51 8.93 0.64 -10.84
N LEU A 52 8.59 0.81 -9.55
CA LEU A 52 9.36 1.44 -8.48
C LEU A 52 9.09 0.73 -7.14
N PRO A 53 9.94 0.93 -6.11
CA PRO A 53 9.66 0.45 -4.75
C PRO A 53 8.31 0.96 -4.23
N VAL A 54 7.53 0.06 -3.62
CA VAL A 54 6.16 0.33 -3.17
C VAL A 54 6.08 0.34 -1.65
N ILE A 55 5.41 1.35 -1.10
CA ILE A 55 4.84 1.38 0.25
C ILE A 55 3.40 0.90 0.12
N ALA A 56 3.07 -0.24 0.72
CA ALA A 56 1.70 -0.73 0.78
C ALA A 56 0.99 -0.09 1.97
N THR A 57 -0.10 0.64 1.70
CA THR A 57 -0.85 1.35 2.74
C THR A 57 -2.30 0.89 2.75
N VAL A 58 -2.80 0.52 3.93
CA VAL A 58 -4.22 0.21 4.16
C VAL A 58 -4.70 1.15 5.26
N ARG A 59 -5.19 2.34 4.89
CA ARG A 59 -5.62 3.35 5.87
C ARG A 59 -7.07 3.13 6.31
N SER A 60 -7.29 3.02 7.62
CA SER A 60 -8.60 2.84 8.26
C SER A 60 -9.45 4.12 8.23
N LEU A 61 -10.77 3.99 8.37
CA LEU A 61 -11.68 5.14 8.50
C LEU A 61 -11.30 6.08 9.66
N ASP A 62 -10.91 5.52 10.81
CA ASP A 62 -10.51 6.29 12.01
C ASP A 62 -9.26 7.13 11.78
N HIS A 63 -8.42 6.76 10.81
CA HIS A 63 -7.24 7.51 10.39
C HIS A 63 -7.43 8.23 9.04
N GLY A 64 -8.69 8.45 8.62
CA GLY A 64 -9.04 9.23 7.42
C GLY A 64 -8.85 8.49 6.09
N GLY A 65 -8.75 7.17 6.11
CA GLY A 65 -8.69 6.31 4.93
C GLY A 65 -10.05 5.80 4.47
N HIS A 66 -10.04 4.69 3.73
CA HIS A 66 -11.24 4.06 3.16
C HIS A 66 -11.46 2.62 3.61
N PHE A 67 -10.60 2.09 4.47
CA PHE A 67 -10.71 0.72 4.96
C PHE A 67 -11.67 0.64 6.17
N ASP A 68 -12.75 -0.11 6.00
CA ASP A 68 -13.80 -0.36 7.01
C ASP A 68 -13.74 -1.79 7.59
N GLY A 69 -12.62 -2.48 7.39
CA GLY A 69 -12.39 -3.81 7.93
C GLY A 69 -11.74 -3.80 9.32
N SER A 70 -11.60 -4.98 9.92
CA SER A 70 -10.94 -5.14 11.22
C SER A 70 -9.42 -4.91 11.14
N LYS A 71 -8.80 -4.66 12.29
CA LYS A 71 -7.33 -4.57 12.39
C LYS A 71 -6.63 -5.84 11.88
N GLU A 72 -7.20 -7.02 12.17
CA GLU A 72 -6.68 -8.30 11.71
C GLU A 72 -6.79 -8.45 10.19
N GLU A 73 -7.84 -7.90 9.58
CA GLU A 73 -7.98 -7.83 8.12
C GLU A 73 -6.95 -6.87 7.50
N GLN A 74 -6.76 -5.70 8.12
CA GLN A 74 -5.72 -4.75 7.73
C GLN A 74 -4.33 -5.39 7.78
N LEU A 75 -3.98 -6.04 8.89
CA LEU A 75 -2.71 -6.73 9.06
C LEU A 75 -2.52 -7.83 8.02
N ARG A 76 -3.53 -8.67 7.78
CA ARG A 76 -3.47 -9.72 6.76
C ARG A 76 -3.21 -9.15 5.37
N LEU A 77 -3.84 -8.03 5.01
CA LEU A 77 -3.63 -7.40 3.71
C LEU A 77 -2.21 -6.82 3.58
N LEU A 78 -1.67 -6.21 4.64
CA LEU A 78 -0.31 -5.69 4.67
C LEU A 78 0.74 -6.83 4.62
N LEU A 79 0.53 -7.92 5.35
CA LEU A 79 1.39 -9.12 5.27
C LEU A 79 1.37 -9.74 3.88
N ARG A 80 0.18 -9.80 3.25
CA ARG A 80 0.05 -10.25 1.86
C ARG A 80 0.82 -9.34 0.90
N ALA A 81 0.81 -8.02 1.11
CA ALA A 81 1.60 -7.09 0.32
C ALA A 81 3.12 -7.27 0.55
N ALA A 82 3.55 -7.43 1.79
CA ALA A 82 4.94 -7.72 2.13
C ALA A 82 5.43 -9.00 1.45
N ALA A 83 4.66 -10.10 1.55
CA ALA A 83 4.95 -11.35 0.86
C ALA A 83 4.91 -11.22 -0.68
N GLY A 84 4.05 -10.32 -1.19
CA GLY A 84 3.93 -9.97 -2.61
C GLY A 84 5.10 -9.13 -3.15
N GLY A 85 5.99 -8.63 -2.29
CA GLY A 85 7.19 -7.91 -2.67
C GLY A 85 7.12 -6.38 -2.50
N SER A 86 6.17 -5.85 -1.72
CA SER A 86 6.23 -4.43 -1.33
C SER A 86 7.51 -4.14 -0.56
N SER A 87 8.14 -3.00 -0.83
CA SER A 87 9.40 -2.63 -0.17
C SER A 87 9.20 -2.11 1.25
N TYR A 88 8.00 -1.58 1.53
CA TYR A 88 7.58 -1.09 2.84
C TYR A 88 6.09 -1.36 3.03
N VAL A 89 5.65 -1.36 4.28
CA VAL A 89 4.24 -1.32 4.67
C VAL A 89 4.01 -0.13 5.59
N ASP A 90 2.84 0.51 5.48
CA ASP A 90 2.39 1.55 6.40
C ASP A 90 1.47 0.93 7.45
N TRP A 91 2.00 0.80 8.68
CA TRP A 91 1.23 0.36 9.83
C TRP A 91 0.86 1.56 10.71
N GLU A 92 -0.43 1.70 11.00
CA GLU A 92 -0.95 2.79 11.82
C GLU A 92 -0.44 2.69 13.26
N PHE A 93 0.14 3.79 13.76
CA PHE A 93 0.53 3.88 15.16
C PHE A 93 -0.71 3.90 16.06
N ARG A 94 -0.71 3.05 17.10
CA ARG A 94 -1.77 2.97 18.11
C ARG A 94 -1.11 3.05 19.48
N ARG A 95 -1.57 4.00 20.31
CA ARG A 95 -0.88 4.42 21.55
C ARG A 95 -0.65 3.31 22.57
N GLU A 96 -1.50 2.30 22.59
CA GLU A 96 -1.52 1.26 23.62
C GLU A 96 -1.28 -0.13 23.02
N GLU A 97 -0.74 -0.18 21.81
CA GLU A 97 -0.51 -1.43 21.09
C GLU A 97 0.91 -1.48 20.55
N ASP A 98 1.56 -2.62 20.70
CA ASP A 98 2.85 -2.88 20.09
C ASP A 98 2.72 -3.13 18.58
N LEU A 99 3.85 -3.01 17.87
CA LEU A 99 3.94 -3.47 16.49
C LEU A 99 3.65 -4.98 16.47
N PRO A 100 2.79 -5.49 15.57
CA PRO A 100 2.57 -6.92 15.43
C PRO A 100 3.89 -7.64 15.16
N ASP A 101 4.12 -8.76 15.84
CA ASP A 101 5.35 -9.56 15.70
C ASP A 101 5.58 -10.00 14.24
N GLU A 102 4.51 -10.16 13.46
CA GLU A 102 4.59 -10.52 12.04
C GLU A 102 5.18 -9.41 11.14
N LEU A 103 5.26 -8.17 11.65
CA LEU A 103 5.82 -7.00 10.97
C LEU A 103 7.17 -6.55 11.54
N ALA A 104 7.65 -7.18 12.63
CA ALA A 104 8.92 -6.87 13.28
C ALA A 104 10.12 -7.53 12.57
#